data_AF-A0A1B2G202-F1
#
_entry.id   AF-A0A1B2G202-F1
#
_cell.length_a   1.000
_cell.length_b   1.000
_cell.length_c   1.000
_cell.angle_alpha   90.00
_cell.angle_beta   90.00
_cell.angle_gamma   90.00
#
_symmetry.space_group_name_H-M   'P 1'
#
loop_
_entity.id
_entity.type
_entity.pdbx_description
1 polymer ?
#
loop_
_entity_poly.entity_id
_entity_poly.type
_entity_poly.pdbx_seq_one_letter_code
_entity_poly.pdbx_strand_id
1 'polypeptide(L)' 'GNFGCQSVSEMLRFYTDEVLPRAMKTSTSHQQSMGDLGSMLLNLKTTMRRCHRFFTCEKRSKAIKQIKETFEK' A
#
# COMPACT_ATOMS: atom_id res chain seq x y z
N GLY A 1 -7.73 -10.63 13.48
CA GLY A 1 -8.41 -9.31 13.53
C GLY A 1 -9.35 -9.18 12.35
N ASN A 2 -10.56 -8.65 12.54
CA ASN A 2 -11.62 -8.63 11.54
C ASN A 2 -11.38 -7.65 10.35
N PHE A 3 -10.31 -6.85 10.42
CA PHE A 3 -9.96 -5.83 9.41
C PHE A 3 -8.60 -6.08 8.72
N GLY A 4 -8.10 -7.31 8.76
CA GLY A 4 -6.78 -7.66 8.20
C GLY A 4 -6.70 -7.41 6.69
N CYS A 5 -7.74 -7.82 5.95
CA CYS A 5 -7.87 -7.57 4.51
C CYS A 5 -7.80 -6.07 4.20
N GLN A 6 -8.67 -5.31 4.85
CA GLN A 6 -8.86 -3.87 4.63
C GLN A 6 -7.55 -3.13 4.91
N SER A 7 -6.91 -3.45 6.04
CA SER A 7 -5.65 -2.84 6.44
C SER A 7 -4.55 -3.10 5.42
N VAL A 8 -4.37 -4.35 4.98
CA VAL A 8 -3.33 -4.67 3.99
C VAL A 8 -3.65 -4.04 2.63
N SER A 9 -4.91 -4.09 2.18
CA SER A 9 -5.36 -3.47 0.92
C SER A 9 -5.10 -1.96 0.89
N GLU A 10 -5.45 -1.27 1.98
CA GLU A 10 -5.27 0.17 2.12
C GLU A 10 -3.80 0.53 2.29
N MET A 11 -3.00 -0.31 2.96
CA MET A 11 -1.56 -0.08 3.10
C MET A 11 -0.82 -0.24 1.78
N LEU A 12 -1.16 -1.25 0.97
CA LEU A 12 -0.60 -1.41 -0.37
C LEU A 12 -0.87 -0.19 -1.23
N ARG A 13 -2.09 0.36 -1.19
CA ARG A 13 -2.44 1.61 -1.88
C ARG A 13 -1.66 2.80 -1.33
N PHE A 14 -1.57 2.93 0.00
CA PHE A 14 -0.84 4.04 0.62
C PHE A 14 0.63 4.08 0.20
N TYR A 15 1.30 2.92 0.16
CA TYR A 15 2.68 2.87 -0.29
C TYR A 15 2.84 3.19 -1.78
N THR A 16 1.99 2.64 -2.66
CA THR A 16 2.10 2.87 -4.09
C THR A 16 1.72 4.29 -4.50
N ASP A 17 0.73 4.88 -3.83
CA ASP A 17 0.11 6.13 -4.28
C ASP A 17 0.71 7.35 -3.55
N GLU A 18 1.26 7.17 -2.33
CA GLU A 18 1.73 8.29 -1.50
C GLU A 18 3.20 8.15 -1.09
N VAL A 19 3.62 7.02 -0.53
CA VAL A 19 4.98 6.87 0.03
C VAL A 19 6.05 6.81 -1.05
N LEU A 20 5.94 5.84 -1.98
CA LEU A 20 6.96 5.63 -3.01
C LEU A 20 7.10 6.84 -3.95
N PRO A 21 6.02 7.48 -4.43
CA PRO A 21 6.14 8.68 -5.27
C PRO A 21 6.85 9.84 -4.57
N ARG A 22 6.67 10.02 -3.26
CA ARG A 22 7.41 11.02 -2.47
C ARG A 22 8.89 10.62 -2.32
N ALA A 23 9.17 9.36 -2.02
CA ALA A 23 10.54 8.85 -1.88
C ALA A 23 11.36 8.93 -3.18
N MET A 24 10.73 8.67 -4.32
CA MET A 24 11.38 8.79 -5.63
C MET A 24 11.77 10.23 -5.98
N LYS A 25 11.06 11.24 -5.43
CA LYS A 25 11.42 12.65 -5.61
C LYS A 25 12.63 13.08 -4.79
N THR A 26 12.90 12.40 -3.66
CA THR A 26 13.97 12.78 -2.73
C THR A 26 15.28 12.04 -2.98
N SER A 27 15.24 10.85 -3.60
CA SER A 27 16.43 10.05 -3.89
C SER A 27 16.44 9.52 -5.32
N THR A 28 17.24 10.15 -6.18
CA THR A 28 17.48 9.68 -7.55
C THR A 28 18.29 8.39 -7.60
N SER A 29 19.19 8.16 -6.62
CA SER A 29 20.01 6.95 -6.52
C SER A 29 19.20 5.67 -6.27
N HIS A 30 17.99 5.78 -5.74
CA HIS A 30 17.12 4.64 -5.45
C HIS A 30 15.87 4.60 -6.34
N GLN A 31 15.77 5.48 -7.34
CA GLN A 31 14.56 5.60 -8.16
C GLN A 31 14.17 4.29 -8.85
N GLN A 32 15.14 3.55 -9.39
CA GLN A 32 14.89 2.26 -10.02
C GLN A 32 14.41 1.22 -9.00
N SER A 33 15.12 1.04 -7.89
CA SER A 33 14.73 0.09 -6.83
C SER A 33 13.35 0.40 -6.24
N MET A 34 13.01 1.68 -6.09
CA MET A 34 11.69 2.11 -5.63
C MET A 34 10.59 1.84 -6.68
N GLY A 35 10.89 1.99 -7.97
CA GLY A 35 10.00 1.61 -9.07
C GLY A 35 9.74 0.10 -9.14
N ASP A 36 10.80 -0.71 -8.95
CA ASP A 36 10.70 -2.16 -8.89
C ASP A 36 9.83 -2.60 -7.70
N LEU A 37 10.07 -2.00 -6.53
CA LEU A 37 9.24 -2.23 -5.34
C LEU A 37 7.76 -1.88 -5.59
N GLY A 38 7.49 -0.72 -6.21
CA GLY A 38 6.13 -0.32 -6.56
C GLY A 38 5.44 -1.34 -7.48
N SER A 39 6.17 -1.86 -8.47
CA SER A 39 5.70 -2.90 -9.39
C SER A 39 5.39 -4.21 -8.67
N MET A 40 6.25 -4.63 -7.73
CA MET A 40 6.01 -5.82 -6.90
C MET A 40 4.75 -5.68 -6.03
N LEU A 41 4.55 -4.53 -5.40
CA LEU A 41 3.37 -4.27 -4.56
C LEU A 41 2.07 -4.25 -5.39
N LEU A 42 2.12 -3.71 -6.61
CA LEU A 42 0.98 -3.72 -7.53
C LEU A 42 0.63 -5.14 -8.01
N ASN A 43 1.65 -5.95 -8.30
CA ASN A 43 1.47 -7.36 -8.63
C ASN A 43 0.83 -8.13 -7.48
N LEU A 44 1.32 -7.92 -6.25
CA LEU A 44 0.74 -8.52 -5.05
C LEU A 44 -0.74 -8.13 -4.88
N LYS A 45 -1.06 -6.83 -4.96
CA LYS A 45 -2.44 -6.33 -4.90
C LYS A 45 -3.35 -6.99 -5.94
N THR A 46 -2.83 -7.19 -7.16
CA THR A 46 -3.57 -7.85 -8.25
C THR A 46 -3.82 -9.32 -7.95
N THR A 47 -2.80 -10.04 -7.47
CA THR A 47 -2.93 -11.45 -7.04
C THR A 47 -3.96 -11.58 -5.92
N MET A 48 -3.87 -10.73 -4.90
CA MET A 48 -4.82 -10.74 -3.78
C MET A 48 -6.26 -10.46 -4.22
N ARG A 49 -6.46 -9.53 -5.17
CA ARG A 49 -7.78 -9.25 -5.77
C ARG A 49 -8.32 -10.46 -6.54
N ARG A 50 -7.49 -11.15 -7.31
CA ARG A 50 -7.89 -12.35 -8.07
C ARG A 50 -8.29 -13.50 -7.14
N CYS A 51 -7.66 -13.59 -5.97
CA CYS A 51 -7.97 -14.58 -4.94
C CYS A 51 -9.22 -14.21 -4.12
N HIS A 52 -10.36 -13.89 -4.78
CA HIS A 52 -11.63 -13.35 -4.25
C HIS A 52 -12.19 -13.99 -2.95
N ARG A 53 -11.70 -15.17 -2.51
CA ARG A 53 -12.07 -15.81 -1.23
C ARG A 53 -11.19 -15.42 -0.02
N PHE A 54 -9.97 -14.93 -0.25
CA PHE A 54 -9.02 -14.59 0.83
C PHE A 54 -8.99 -13.11 1.17
N PHE A 55 -9.64 -12.27 0.37
CA PHE A 55 -9.51 -10.81 0.46
C PHE A 55 -10.83 -10.06 0.21
N THR A 56 -11.91 -10.52 0.86
CA THR A 56 -13.19 -9.79 0.91
C THR A 56 -13.07 -8.59 1.85
N CYS A 57 -12.67 -7.44 1.30
CA CYS A 57 -12.50 -6.20 2.06
C CYS A 57 -13.75 -5.33 1.94
N GLU A 58 -14.52 -5.16 3.01
CA GLU A 58 -15.52 -4.09 3.13
C GLU A 58 -15.20 -3.14 4.29
N LYS A 59 -15.47 -1.85 4.09
CA LYS A 59 -15.20 -0.69 4.97
C LYS A 59 -13.71 -0.29 5.09
N ARG A 60 -13.47 0.97 5.48
CA ARG A 60 -12.11 1.54 5.67
C ARG A 60 -11.48 1.13 7.00
N SER A 61 -10.15 0.99 7.06
CA SER A 61 -9.44 0.61 8.29
C SER A 61 -9.09 1.81 9.18
N LYS A 62 -9.48 1.75 10.47
CA LYS A 62 -9.09 2.78 11.46
C LYS A 62 -7.58 2.82 11.72
N ALA A 63 -6.89 1.67 11.63
CA ALA A 63 -5.45 1.60 11.84
C ALA A 63 -4.68 2.35 10.74
N ILE A 64 -5.13 2.22 9.49
CA ILE A 64 -4.49 2.93 8.37
C ILE A 64 -4.71 4.43 8.45
N LYS A 65 -5.87 4.87 8.94
CA LYS A 65 -6.12 6.30 9.21
C LYS A 65 -5.05 6.90 10.12
N GLN A 66 -4.73 6.23 11.24
CA GLN A 66 -3.72 6.70 12.18
C GLN A 66 -2.31 6.72 11.59
N ILE A 67 -1.96 5.71 10.77
CA ILE A 67 -0.66 5.65 10.08
C ILE A 67 -0.53 6.84 9.12
N LYS A 68 -1.56 7.10 8.30
CA LYS A 68 -1.57 8.24 7.38
C LYS A 68 -1.46 9.57 8.12
N GLU A 69 -2.24 9.76 9.19
CA GLU A 69 -2.16 10.96 10.03
C GLU A 69 -0.78 11.15 10.68
N THR A 70 -0.06 10.07 10.97
CA THR A 70 1.30 10.13 11.51
C THR A 70 2.33 10.42 10.42
N PHE A 71 2.10 9.93 9.20
CA PHE A 71 3.01 10.17 8.06
C PHE A 71 2.93 11.60 7.51
N GLU A 72 1.75 12.23 7.61
CA GLU A 72 1.56 13.64 7.20
C GLU A 72 2.01 14.64 8.27
N LYS A 73 2.24 14.20 9.51
CA LYS A 73 2.84 15.03 10.57
C LYS A 73 4.34 15.11 10.38
#